data_AF-A0A7J7QF87-F1
#
_entry.id   AF-A0A7J7QF87-F1
#
_cell.length_a   1.000
_cell.length_b   1.000
_cell.length_c   1.000
_cell.angle_alpha   90.00
_cell.angle_beta   90.00
_cell.angle_gamma   90.00
#
_symmetry.space_group_name_H-M   'P 1'
#
loop_
_entity.id
_entity.type
_entity.pdbx_description
1 polymer ?
#
loop_
_entity_poly.entity_id
_entity_poly.type
_entity_poly.pdbx_seq_one_letter_code
_entity_poly.pdbx_strand_id
1 'polypeptide(L)' 'MPSTQDLKTYMDEAQRLVAEYGKPIMHYGFIPAIIVAGMLFTKPRPTVGQLLFLG' A
#
# COMPACT_ATOMS: atom_id res chain seq x y z
N MET A 1 -25.13 -18.09 -14.42
CA MET A 1 -23.66 -18.05 -14.25
C MET A 1 -23.15 -17.02 -15.25
N PRO A 2 -22.27 -16.08 -14.86
CA PRO A 2 -21.71 -15.11 -15.79
C PRO A 2 -21.00 -15.82 -16.93
N SER A 3 -21.09 -15.28 -18.14
CA SER A 3 -20.44 -15.89 -19.30
C SER A 3 -18.91 -15.75 -19.17
N THR A 4 -18.16 -16.60 -19.85
CA THR A 4 -16.69 -16.52 -19.92
C THR A 4 -16.20 -15.16 -20.45
N GLN A 5 -17.02 -14.47 -21.24
CA GLN A 5 -16.73 -13.14 -21.78
C GLN A 5 -16.96 -12.04 -20.72
N ASP A 6 -17.99 -12.17 -19.89
CA ASP A 6 -18.21 -11.29 -18.74
C ASP A 6 -17.06 -11.41 -17.74
N LEU A 7 -16.60 -12.64 -17.48
CA LEU A 7 -15.50 -12.91 -16.56
C LEU A 7 -14.19 -12.25 -17.01
N LYS A 8 -13.87 -12.31 -18.31
CA LYS A 8 -12.70 -11.62 -18.87
C LYS A 8 -12.80 -10.10 -18.69
N THR A 9 -13.97 -9.53 -18.97
CA THR A 9 -14.21 -8.09 -18.82
C THR A 9 -13.97 -7.62 -17.39
N TYR A 10 -14.48 -8.35 -16.39
CA TYR A 10 -14.24 -8.02 -14.98
C TYR A 10 -12.77 -8.15 -14.57
N MET A 11 -12.05 -9.13 -15.12
CA MET A 11 -10.62 -9.31 -14.83
C MET A 11 -9.78 -8.17 -15.43
N ASP A 12 -10.08 -7.75 -16.66
CA ASP A 12 -9.39 -6.65 -17.32
C ASP A 12 -9.66 -5.32 -16.60
N GLU A 13 -10.90 -5.10 -16.14
CA GLU A 13 -11.26 -3.93 -15.33
C GLU A 13 -10.54 -3.94 -13.97
N ALA A 14 -10.50 -5.08 -13.28
CA ALA A 14 -9.78 -5.22 -12.02
C ALA A 14 -8.27 -4.98 -12.20
N GLN A 15 -7.66 -5.52 -13.27
CA GLN A 15 -6.25 -5.27 -13.58
C GLN A 15 -5.98 -3.79 -13.85
N ARG A 16 -6.87 -3.13 -14.59
CA ARG A 16 -6.76 -1.69 -14.85
C ARG A 16 -6.84 -0.88 -13.55
N LEU A 17 -7.82 -1.17 -12.69
CA LEU A 17 -7.96 -0.51 -11.39
C LEU A 17 -6.73 -0.75 -10.50
N VAL A 18 -6.19 -1.96 -10.48
CA VAL A 18 -4.97 -2.28 -9.73
C VAL A 18 -3.76 -1.55 -10.31
N ALA A 19 -3.65 -1.41 -11.63
CA ALA A 19 -2.56 -0.65 -12.24
C ALA A 19 -2.68 0.86 -11.95
N GLU A 20 -3.90 1.39 -12.02
CA GLU A 20 -4.22 2.81 -11.83
C GLU A 20 -4.03 3.26 -10.38
N TYR A 21 -4.57 2.49 -9.43
CA TYR A 21 -4.55 2.84 -8.00
C TYR A 21 -3.44 2.12 -7.22
N GLY A 22 -3.06 0.90 -7.62
CA GLY A 22 -2.05 0.12 -6.91
C GLY A 22 -0.65 0.75 -6.98
N LYS A 23 -0.27 1.33 -8.14
CA LYS A 23 1.03 2.01 -8.28
C LYS A 23 1.17 3.20 -7.31
N PRO A 24 0.25 4.18 -7.25
CA PRO A 24 0.38 5.29 -6.30
C PRO A 24 0.24 4.84 -4.84
N ILE A 25 -0.66 3.89 -4.53
CA ILE A 25 -0.79 3.36 -3.17
C ILE A 25 0.53 2.73 -2.70
N MET A 26 1.17 1.90 -3.53
CA MET A 26 2.45 1.30 -3.18
C MET A 26 3.55 2.35 -3.09
N HIS A 27 3.63 3.30 -4.03
CA HIS A 27 4.68 4.30 -4.05
C HIS A 27 4.66 5.22 -2.82
N TYR A 28 3.48 5.67 -2.40
CA TYR A 28 3.33 6.59 -1.26
C TYR A 28 3.07 5.88 0.07
N GLY A 29 2.49 4.68 0.06
CA GLY A 29 2.11 3.94 1.26
C GLY A 29 3.19 3.02 1.82
N PHE A 30 4.13 2.54 0.98
CA PHE A 30 5.11 1.54 1.40
C PHE A 30 6.03 2.05 2.51
N ILE A 31 6.63 3.23 2.34
CA ILE A 31 7.57 3.80 3.33
C ILE A 31 6.87 4.08 4.68
N PRO A 32 5.71 4.77 4.74
CA PRO A 32 4.97 4.95 5.98
C PRO A 32 4.61 3.63 6.67
N ALA A 33 4.21 2.61 5.92
CA ALA A 33 3.87 1.31 6.48
C ALA A 33 5.08 0.63 7.16
N ILE A 34 6.26 0.66 6.53
CA ILE A 34 7.50 0.13 7.11
C ILE A 34 7.90 0.89 8.38
N ILE A 35 7.78 2.22 8.38
CA ILE A 35 8.07 3.04 9.56
C ILE A 35 7.16 2.64 10.73
N VAL A 36 5.84 2.55 10.50
CA VAL A 36 4.88 2.13 11.53
C VAL A 36 5.17 0.72 12.02
N ALA A 37 5.47 -0.22 11.12
CA ALA A 37 5.86 -1.58 11.50
C ALA A 37 7.09 -1.57 12.41
N GLY A 38 8.15 -0.84 12.06
CA GLY A 38 9.36 -0.71 12.87
C GLY A 38 9.10 -0.12 14.27
N MET A 39 8.19 0.85 14.38
CA MET A 39 7.77 1.44 15.65
C MET A 39 7.06 0.43 16.58
N LEU A 40 6.34 -0.54 16.02
CA LEU A 40 5.66 -1.57 16.82
C LEU A 40 6.65 -2.52 17.50
N PHE A 41 7.81 -2.76 16.88
CA PHE A 41 8.84 -3.68 17.37
C PHE A 41 9.97 -3.01 18.17
N THR A 42 10.02 -1.68 18.25
CA THR A 42 11.04 -0.94 19.00
C THR A 42 10.53 -0.43 20.35
N LYS A 43 11.34 -0.57 21.40
CA LYS A 43 11.08 0.00 22.74
C LYS A 43 12.33 0.76 23.22
N PRO A 44 12.19 2.00 23.73
CA PRO A 44 10.97 2.81 23.74
C PRO A 44 10.52 3.19 22.32
N ARG A 45 9.22 3.41 22.12
CA ARG A 45 8.68 3.76 20.79
C ARG A 45 9.14 5.17 20.41
N PRO A 46 9.80 5.36 19.26
CA PRO A 46 10.23 6.68 18.83
C PRO A 46 9.02 7.53 18.45
N THR A 47 9.11 8.85 18.64
CA THR A 47 8.10 9.80 18.16
C THR A 47 8.25 10.03 16.65
N VAL A 48 7.17 10.46 15.99
CA VAL A 48 7.22 10.82 14.56
C VAL A 48 8.27 11.91 14.30
N GLY A 49 8.46 12.83 15.24
CA GLY A 49 9.51 13.85 15.18
C GLY A 49 10.91 13.24 15.10
N GLN A 50 11.22 12.24 15.93
CA GLN A 50 12.52 11.54 15.92
C GLN A 50 12.76 10.70 14.66
N LEU A 51 11.69 10.29 13.97
CA LEU A 51 11.78 9.48 12.74
C LEU A 51 11.93 10.32 11.49
N LEU A 52 11.31 11.50 11.46
CA LEU A 52 11.32 12.40 10.30
C LEU A 52 12.39 13.49 10.39
N PHE A 53 12.76 13.88 11.61
CA PHE A 53 13.83 14.81 11.89
C PHE A 53 14.90 14.02 12.64
N LEU A 54 15.99 13.68 11.94
CA LEU A 54 17.23 13.25 12.56
C LEU A 54 17.58 14.27 13.65
N GLY A 55 17.55 13.82 14.92
CA GLY A 55 18.30 14.50 15.98
C GLY A 55 19.79 14.41 15.68
#